data_AF-A0A1J3DY27-F1
#
_entry.id   AF-A0A1J3DY27-F1
#
_cell.length_a   1.000
_cell.length_b   1.000
_cell.length_c   1.000
_cell.angle_alpha   90.00
_cell.angle_beta   90.00
_cell.angle_gamma   90.00
#
_symmetry.space_group_name_H-M   'P 1'
#
loop_
_entity.id
_entity.type
_entity.pdbx_description
1 polymer ?
#
loop_
_entity_poly.entity_id
_entity_poly.type
_entity_poly.pdbx_seq_one_letter_code
_entity_poly.pdbx_strand_id
1 'polypeptide(L)' 'VAPNPIERSIVWTMKIPEDIAPVFPHGPKIPYVLLVYEAEEFCNLVANERLLENISRVQDQYPSYTVCCLTNKLMSYVKK' A
#
# COMPACT_ATOMS: atom_id res chain seq x y z
N VAL A 1 -3.91 13.65 -16.22
CA VAL A 1 -3.63 12.83 -15.02
C VAL A 1 -2.13 12.66 -14.95
N ALA A 2 -1.47 13.11 -13.88
CA ALA A 2 -0.05 12.85 -13.70
C ALA A 2 0.14 11.36 -13.38
N PRO A 3 1.16 10.68 -13.94
CA PRO A 3 1.45 9.30 -13.63
C PRO A 3 1.82 9.17 -12.14
N ASN A 4 1.49 8.03 -11.55
CA ASN A 4 1.94 7.68 -10.22
C ASN A 4 3.48 7.59 -10.20
N PRO A 5 4.19 8.39 -9.40
CA PRO A 5 5.65 8.38 -9.33
C PRO A 5 6.21 7.15 -8.60
N ILE A 6 5.36 6.40 -7.88
CA ILE A 6 5.78 5.22 -7.13
C ILE A 6 5.69 3.99 -8.03
N GLU A 7 6.84 3.38 -8.31
CA GLU A 7 6.92 2.15 -9.11
C GLU A 7 6.14 1.01 -8.47
N ARG A 8 5.62 0.10 -9.32
CA ARG A 8 4.91 -1.12 -8.91
C ARG A 8 3.80 -0.87 -7.89
N SER A 9 3.08 0.24 -8.06
CA SER A 9 2.03 0.61 -7.12
C SER A 9 0.75 1.10 -7.79
N ILE A 10 -0.36 0.94 -7.06
CA ILE A 10 -1.68 1.35 -7.47
C ILE A 10 -2.17 2.40 -6.48
N VAL A 11 -2.47 3.60 -6.98
CA VAL A 11 -3.12 4.65 -6.21
C VAL A 11 -4.62 4.56 -6.46
N TRP A 12 -5.40 4.38 -5.40
CA TRP A 12 -6.86 4.31 -5.51
C TRP A 12 -7.54 5.06 -4.37
N THR A 13 -8.79 5.49 -4.58
CA THR A 13 -9.64 6.04 -3.52
C THR A 13 -10.89 5.21 -3.37
N MET A 14 -11.07 4.61 -2.19
CA MET A 14 -12.29 3.88 -1.86
C MET A 14 -13.37 4.88 -1.47
N LYS A 15 -14.55 4.77 -2.08
CA LYS A 15 -15.73 5.52 -1.63
C LYS A 15 -16.43 4.71 -0.55
N ILE A 16 -16.67 5.35 0.58
CA ILE A 16 -17.46 4.78 1.66
C ILE A 16 -18.93 4.95 1.29
N PRO A 17 -19.76 3.89 1.41
CA PRO A 17 -21.22 4.01 1.27
C PRO A 17 -21.80 5.10 2.17
N GLU A 18 -22.77 5.87 1.67
CA GLU A 18 -23.30 7.06 2.36
C GLU A 18 -23.98 6.73 3.69
N ASP A 19 -24.59 5.55 3.78
CA ASP A 19 -25.25 5.03 4.97
C ASP A 19 -24.29 4.78 6.14
N ILE A 20 -23.01 4.53 5.85
CA ILE A 20 -21.97 4.32 6.88
C ILE A 20 -20.91 5.43 6.89
N ALA A 21 -20.91 6.37 5.95
CA ALA A 21 -19.94 7.46 5.92
C ALA A 21 -19.85 8.28 7.24
N PRO A 22 -20.96 8.55 7.98
CA PRO A 22 -20.90 9.32 9.22
C PRO A 22 -20.09 8.69 10.36
N VAL A 23 -19.87 7.37 10.35
CA VAL A 23 -19.06 6.69 11.38
C VAL A 23 -17.55 6.74 11.10
N PHE A 24 -17.12 7.25 9.94
CA PHE A 24 -15.70 7.35 9.60
C PHE A 24 -15.15 8.77 9.85
N PRO A 25 -14.07 8.91 10.64
CA PRO A 25 -13.52 10.21 11.01
C PRO A 25 -12.89 10.98 9.83
N HIS A 26 -12.56 10.29 8.74
CA HIS A 26 -11.83 10.85 7.59
C HIS A 26 -12.72 11.21 6.39
N GLY A 27 -14.04 11.19 6.57
CA GLY A 27 -15.01 11.50 5.52
C GLY A 27 -15.31 10.32 4.59
N PRO A 28 -16.08 10.54 3.50
CA PRO A 28 -16.65 9.47 2.67
C PRO A 28 -15.63 8.80 1.73
N LYS A 29 -14.33 9.09 1.90
CA LYS A 29 -13.28 8.62 0.98
C LYS A 29 -12.06 8.19 1.78
N ILE A 30 -11.53 7.02 1.43
CA ILE A 30 -10.27 6.52 1.98
C ILE A 30 -9.26 6.39 0.85
N PRO A 31 -8.22 7.23 0.82
CA PRO A 31 -7.16 7.15 -0.18
C PRO A 31 -6.13 6.07 0.19
N TYR A 32 -5.76 5.24 -0.78
CA TYR A 32 -4.83 4.12 -0.63
C TYR A 32 -3.68 4.20 -1.64
N VAL A 33 -2.49 3.78 -1.21
CA VAL A 33 -1.39 3.40 -2.09
C VAL A 33 -1.09 1.92 -1.84
N LEU A 34 -1.28 1.08 -2.86
CA LEU A 34 -0.97 -0.34 -2.80
C LEU A 34 0.39 -0.61 -3.44
N LEU A 35 1.36 -1.03 -2.64
CA LEU A 35 2.68 -1.49 -3.11
C LEU A 35 2.61 -2.97 -3.46
N VAL A 36 3.08 -3.34 -4.64
CA VAL A 36 3.05 -4.72 -5.14
C VAL A 36 4.47 -5.28 -5.20
N TYR A 37 4.69 -6.38 -4.48
CA TYR A 37 5.99 -7.06 -4.41
C TYR A 37 5.85 -8.51 -4.87
N GLU A 38 6.88 -9.02 -5.56
CA GLU A 38 7.06 -10.48 -5.65
C GLU A 38 7.57 -11.03 -4.32
N ALA A 39 7.29 -12.31 -4.02
CA ALA A 39 7.64 -12.91 -2.74
C ALA A 39 9.12 -12.76 -2.36
N GLU A 40 10.02 -13.00 -3.31
CA GLU A 40 11.47 -12.87 -3.09
C GLU A 40 11.87 -11.44 -2.74
N GLU A 41 11.36 -10.45 -3.49
CA GLU A 41 11.61 -9.03 -3.22
C GLU A 41 11.11 -8.63 -1.84
N PHE A 42 9.88 -9.02 -1.50
CA PHE A 42 9.30 -8.74 -0.19
C PHE A 42 10.13 -9.37 0.94
N CYS A 43 10.49 -10.66 0.82
CA CYS A 43 11.29 -11.35 1.81
C CYS A 43 12.68 -10.71 1.96
N ASN A 44 13.31 -10.29 0.86
CA ASN A 44 14.58 -9.56 0.89
C ASN A 44 14.43 -8.21 1.62
N LEU A 45 13.37 -7.46 1.37
CA LEU A 45 13.12 -6.18 2.08
C LEU A 45 12.92 -6.38 3.57
N VAL A 46 12.21 -7.42 3.97
CA VAL A 46 11.99 -7.77 5.38
C VAL A 46 13.30 -8.21 6.04
N ALA A 47 14.06 -9.11 5.40
CA ALA A 47 15.31 -9.63 5.93
C ALA A 47 16.40 -8.56 6.09
N ASN A 48 16.36 -7.52 5.26
CA ASN A 48 17.28 -6.38 5.34
C ASN A 48 16.71 -5.19 6.15
N GLU A 49 15.57 -5.35 6.84
CA GLU A 49 14.92 -4.30 7.64
C GLU A 49 14.55 -3.02 6.87
N ARG A 50 14.43 -3.10 5.53
CA ARG A 50 14.16 -1.95 4.64
C ARG A 50 12.68 -1.71 4.32
N LEU A 51 11.80 -2.62 4.72
CA LEU A 51 10.38 -2.51 4.41
C LEU A 51 9.77 -1.22 4.98
N LEU A 52 10.06 -0.88 6.24
CA LEU A 52 9.52 0.30 6.89
C LEU A 52 10.09 1.61 6.31
N GLU A 53 11.37 1.61 5.93
CA GLU A 53 11.99 2.75 5.24
C GLU A 53 11.27 3.04 3.91
N ASN A 54 10.99 2.01 3.11
CA ASN A 54 10.25 2.17 1.87
C ASN A 54 8.82 2.68 2.10
N ILE A 55 8.13 2.19 3.13
CA ILE A 55 6.80 2.67 3.50
C ILE A 55 6.86 4.15 3.91
N SER A 56 7.84 4.57 4.71
CA SER A 56 8.02 5.97 5.12
C SER A 56 8.18 6.88 3.91
N ARG A 57 9.00 6.48 2.93
CA ARG A 57 9.20 7.27 1.70
C ARG A 57 7.93 7.43 0.87
N VAL A 58 7.04 6.43 0.90
CA VAL A 58 5.72 6.51 0.26
C VAL A 58 4.80 7.44 1.04
N GLN A 59 4.83 7.37 2.38
CA GLN A 59 4.07 8.28 3.24
C GLN A 59 4.50 9.75 3.07
N ASP A 60 5.79 10.02 2.85
CA ASP A 60 6.28 11.37 2.59
C ASP A 60 5.68 11.94 1.28
N GLN A 61 5.47 11.10 0.26
CA GLN A 61 4.84 11.49 -1.00
C GLN A 61 3.31 11.55 -0.93
N TYR A 62 2.70 10.70 -0.09
CA TYR A 62 1.26 10.56 0.08
C TYR A 62 0.86 10.61 1.57
N PRO A 63 0.99 11.76 2.23
CA PRO A 63 0.88 11.86 3.70
C PRO A 63 -0.51 11.56 4.27
N SER A 64 -1.56 11.69 3.45
CA SER A 64 -2.94 11.40 3.84
C SER A 64 -3.41 10.00 3.41
N TYR A 65 -2.58 9.23 2.70
CA TYR A 65 -2.96 7.94 2.15
C TYR A 65 -2.61 6.80 3.10
N THR A 66 -3.47 5.80 3.14
CA THR A 66 -3.16 4.53 3.79
C THR A 66 -2.27 3.70 2.86
N VAL A 67 -1.10 3.30 3.32
CA VAL A 67 -0.17 2.45 2.55
C VAL A 67 -0.49 0.98 2.82
N CYS A 68 -0.74 0.23 1.75
CA CYS A 68 -1.00 -1.21 1.77
C CYS A 68 0.09 -1.94 1.01
N CYS A 69 0.41 -3.18 1.43
CA CYS A 69 1.34 -4.04 0.71
C CYS A 69 0.62 -5.30 0.23
N LEU A 70 0.83 -5.68 -1.03
CA LEU A 70 0.40 -6.95 -1.60
C LEU A 70 1.62 -7.73 -2.07
N THR A 71 1.78 -8.94 -1.51
CA THR A 71 2.88 -9.83 -1.87
C THR A 71 2.38 -10.97 -2.74
N ASN A 72 2.82 -10.98 -4.00
CA ASN A 72 2.49 -12.03 -4.95
C ASN A 72 3.22 -13.32 -4.61
N LYS A 73 2.55 -14.47 -4.77
CA LYS A 73 3.13 -15.83 -4.61
C LYS A 73 3.80 -16.15 -3.27
N LEU A 74 3.57 -15.37 -2.22
CA LEU A 74 4.23 -15.53 -0.91
C LEU A 74 4.15 -16.97 -0.38
N MET A 75 2.96 -17.58 -0.41
CA MET A 75 2.76 -18.94 0.10
C MET A 75 3.60 -19.99 -0.64
N SER A 76 3.77 -19.85 -1.95
CA SER A 76 4.61 -20.77 -2.73
C SER A 76 6.10 -20.59 -2.45
N TYR A 77 6.51 -19.38 -2.06
CA TYR A 77 7.90 -19.07 -1.73
C TYR A 77 8.25 -19.58 -0.33
N VAL A 78 7.37 -19.39 0.66
CA VAL A 78 7.57 -19.83 2.06
C VAL A 78 7.48 -21.35 2.21
N LYS A 79 6.71 -22.03 1.34
CA LYS A 79 6.56 -23.50 1.34
C LYS A 79 7.60 -24.26 0.51
N LYS A 80 8.59 -23.57 -0.07
CA LYS A 80 9.76 -24.23 -0.65
C LYS A 80 10.61 -24.83 0.45
#